data_AF-A0A4Q0I3E5-F1
#
_entry.id   AF-A0A4Q0I3E5-F1
#
_cell.length_a   1.000
_cell.length_b   1.000
_cell.length_c   1.000
_cell.angle_alpha   90.00
_cell.angle_beta   90.00
_cell.angle_gamma   90.00
#
_symmetry.space_group_name_H-M   'P 1'
#
loop_
_entity.id
_entity.type
_entity.pdbx_description
1 polymer ?
#
loop_
_entity_poly.entity_id
_entity_poly.type
_entity_poly.pdbx_seq_one_letter_code
_entity_poly.pdbx_strand_id
1 'polypeptide(L)'
;MSYKNIRKSIVATIISQLRGKGEIMGSIINISAEYIKKFALSNGTDFVGIASIDRFDGSPEGHHPKDLLKTVRSVIVCGIIVPTGALFAPSTLYHKVIEATHLELDQIAMKVSWEIEKNGGLAVPIPSHAPYYFWDEENQYAMGDLSIRHAAEAAGLGKISKSAIFISKDYGILTRMACVLTDIEIEPDPIADWNPCPEECKLCVNACPVNALQTEKQCTQSICRKNLFSFTLGGVKVEDCRECIKACPWVLKRKGNKVNQECVRTFNIGSIENQSNTPKKVIISTLGPAGTCSEQASLFYINKNNYAGEVVLYSSFEEAVLALKESKSDYVIIPSAYQNIASIIFQEKCHIEIHDVFKLATPSLVIAGKGKDKEVKKIATHASPSSLAKEYYPNAELIISKSNSNSAEMLIANEVDACITTMNCAIKYSLDIIHDFGAIAMGWNVLKRKS
;
A
#
# COMPACT_ATOMS: atom_id res chain seq x y z
N MET A 1 -16.94 32.32 39.26
CA MET A 1 -15.49 32.36 38.93
C MET A 1 -15.19 31.13 38.08
N SER A 2 -14.74 31.29 36.82
CA SER A 2 -14.57 30.16 35.87
C SER A 2 -13.45 29.19 36.31
N TYR A 3 -13.66 27.89 36.10
CA TYR A 3 -12.71 26.80 36.37
C TYR A 3 -11.29 27.05 35.79
N LYS A 4 -11.20 27.82 34.69
CA LYS A 4 -9.92 28.28 34.09
C LYS A 4 -9.10 29.18 35.02
N ASN A 5 -9.75 30.04 35.81
CA ASN A 5 -9.08 30.99 36.69
C ASN A 5 -8.57 30.31 37.96
N ILE A 6 -9.25 29.27 38.43
CA ILE A 6 -8.83 28.44 39.58
C ILE A 6 -7.56 27.65 39.22
N ARG A 7 -7.50 27.01 38.04
CA ARG A 7 -6.29 26.30 37.58
C ARG A 7 -5.08 27.22 37.42
N LYS A 8 -5.24 28.40 36.82
CA LYS A 8 -4.14 29.38 36.70
C LYS A 8 -3.63 29.84 38.07
N SER A 9 -4.53 30.09 39.02
CA SER A 9 -4.18 30.51 40.37
C SER A 9 -3.45 29.40 41.15
N ILE A 10 -3.90 28.16 41.05
CA ILE A 10 -3.29 27.02 41.75
C ILE A 10 -1.91 26.72 41.16
N VAL A 11 -1.76 26.68 39.84
CA VAL A 11 -0.47 26.45 39.17
C VAL A 11 0.52 27.58 39.50
N ALA A 12 0.09 28.84 39.49
CA ALA A 12 0.94 29.97 39.87
C ALA A 12 1.36 29.92 41.35
N THR A 13 0.46 29.48 42.24
CA THR A 13 0.74 29.34 43.68
C THR A 13 1.72 28.20 43.93
N ILE A 14 1.53 27.04 43.29
CA ILE A 14 2.45 25.89 43.36
C ILE A 14 3.83 26.28 42.83
N ILE A 15 3.90 26.96 41.68
CA ILE A 15 5.18 27.44 41.11
C ILE A 15 5.85 28.44 42.08
N SER A 16 5.11 29.34 42.74
CA SER A 16 5.69 30.27 43.72
C SER A 16 6.15 29.57 45.00
N GLN A 17 5.43 28.55 45.46
CA GLN A 17 5.79 27.75 46.64
C GLN A 17 7.01 26.86 46.37
N LEU A 18 7.14 26.36 45.14
CA LEU A 18 8.32 25.62 44.67
C LEU A 18 9.53 26.54 44.44
N ARG A 19 9.31 27.83 44.09
CA ARG A 19 10.40 28.83 43.97
C ARG A 19 10.86 29.39 45.32
N GLY A 20 9.99 29.43 46.32
CA GLY A 20 10.29 29.96 47.67
C GLY A 20 11.00 28.97 48.59
N LYS A 21 10.99 27.67 48.27
CA LYS A 21 11.80 26.66 48.94
C LYS A 21 13.00 26.36 48.04
N GLY A 22 14.19 26.80 48.45
CA GLY A 22 15.47 26.63 47.73
C GLY A 22 15.95 25.19 47.60
N GLU A 23 15.06 24.26 47.23
CA GLU A 23 15.27 22.83 47.03
C GLU A 23 14.63 22.43 45.70
N ILE A 24 15.28 22.83 44.60
CA ILE A 24 15.54 22.11 43.33
C ILE A 24 16.32 23.12 42.50
N MET A 25 17.58 23.34 42.89
CA MET A 25 18.61 23.83 41.98
C MET A 25 19.69 22.75 41.91
N GLY A 26 19.23 21.52 41.65
CA GLY A 26 20.09 20.48 41.13
C GLY A 26 20.30 20.78 39.65
N SER A 27 21.54 21.09 39.29
CA SER A 27 22.06 21.18 37.92
C SER A 27 21.16 20.52 36.86
N ILE A 28 20.69 21.29 35.88
CA ILE A 28 20.19 20.73 34.61
C ILE A 28 21.34 19.91 34.03
N ILE A 29 21.25 18.58 34.09
CA ILE A 29 22.24 17.69 33.52
C ILE A 29 22.00 17.74 32.01
N ASN A 30 22.85 18.47 31.29
CA ASN A 30 22.86 18.43 29.83
C ASN A 30 23.13 16.99 29.38
N ILE A 31 22.12 16.32 28.81
CA ILE A 31 22.31 14.99 28.22
C ILE A 31 23.24 15.12 27.02
N SER A 32 24.38 14.45 27.06
CA SER A 32 25.30 14.43 25.92
C SER A 32 24.81 13.48 24.82
N ALA A 33 25.19 13.77 23.58
CA ALA A 33 24.91 12.90 22.44
C ALA A 33 25.50 11.49 22.63
N GLU A 34 26.69 11.39 23.20
CA GLU A 34 27.33 10.10 23.49
C GLU A 34 26.53 9.28 24.51
N TYR A 35 26.08 9.93 25.59
CA TYR A 35 25.31 9.28 26.64
C TYR A 35 24.01 8.70 26.11
N ILE A 36 23.20 9.51 25.42
CA ILE A 36 21.88 9.06 24.96
C ILE A 36 21.98 7.99 23.88
N LYS A 37 22.99 8.05 23.00
CA LYS A 37 23.28 7.00 22.02
C LYS A 37 23.65 5.70 22.73
N LYS A 38 24.55 5.76 23.72
CA LYS A 38 24.94 4.58 24.51
C LYS A 38 23.76 3.97 25.25
N PHE A 39 22.89 4.81 25.82
CA PHE A 39 21.68 4.36 26.49
C PHE A 39 20.74 3.64 25.51
N ALA A 40 20.42 4.24 24.37
CA ALA A 40 19.56 3.63 23.36
C ALA A 40 20.15 2.30 22.81
N LEU A 41 21.47 2.28 22.52
CA LEU A 41 22.18 1.05 22.10
C LEU A 41 22.09 -0.05 23.16
N SER A 42 22.28 0.28 24.45
CA SER A 42 22.15 -0.69 25.54
C SER A 42 20.71 -1.23 25.74
N ASN A 43 19.71 -0.56 25.16
CA ASN A 43 18.31 -0.94 25.25
C ASN A 43 17.79 -1.67 24.00
N GLY A 44 18.66 -2.02 23.04
CA GLY A 44 18.31 -2.93 21.94
C GLY A 44 18.32 -2.30 20.54
N THR A 45 18.68 -1.03 20.37
CA THR A 45 18.87 -0.46 19.03
C THR A 45 20.19 -0.91 18.42
N ASP A 46 20.24 -1.10 17.10
CA ASP A 46 21.48 -1.36 16.38
C ASP A 46 22.25 -0.08 16.03
N PHE A 47 21.53 1.04 15.87
CA PHE A 47 22.10 2.35 15.57
C PHE A 47 21.21 3.49 16.03
N VAL A 48 21.85 4.63 16.29
CA VAL A 48 21.20 5.85 16.79
C VAL A 48 21.82 7.05 16.10
N GLY A 49 20.98 8.00 15.68
CA GLY A 49 21.40 9.27 15.10
C GLY A 49 20.62 10.43 15.70
N ILE A 50 21.20 11.61 15.68
CA ILE A 50 20.60 12.82 16.24
C ILE A 50 20.58 13.92 15.17
N ALA A 51 19.42 14.51 14.94
CA ALA A 51 19.24 15.67 14.09
C ALA A 51 18.90 16.89 14.94
N SER A 52 19.44 18.04 14.55
CA SER A 52 19.01 19.34 15.07
C SER A 52 17.77 19.82 14.32
N ILE A 53 16.96 20.66 14.97
CA ILE A 53 15.66 21.07 14.43
C ILE A 53 15.75 21.92 13.16
N ASP A 54 16.87 22.60 12.91
CA ASP A 54 17.14 23.37 11.68
C ASP A 54 17.19 22.52 10.41
N ARG A 55 17.28 21.19 10.52
CA ARG A 55 17.35 20.28 9.37
C ARG A 55 15.98 19.86 8.81
N PHE A 56 14.90 20.45 9.31
CA PHE A 56 13.52 20.06 8.99
C PHE A 56 12.73 21.14 8.22
N ASP A 57 13.38 22.19 7.72
CA ASP A 57 12.73 23.30 6.99
C ASP A 57 11.94 22.84 5.75
N GLY A 58 12.27 21.67 5.17
CA GLY A 58 11.58 21.08 4.03
C GLY A 58 10.38 20.18 4.38
N SER A 59 9.98 20.09 5.65
CA SER A 59 8.83 19.28 6.07
C SER A 59 7.52 19.80 5.45
N PRO A 60 6.61 18.90 5.02
CA PRO A 60 5.25 19.29 4.63
C PRO A 60 4.49 19.97 5.77
N GLU A 61 3.48 20.78 5.41
CA GLU A 61 2.61 21.44 6.38
C GLU A 61 1.95 20.42 7.33
N GLY A 62 2.05 20.66 8.64
CA GLY A 62 1.51 19.78 9.68
C GLY A 62 2.37 18.56 10.01
N HIS A 63 3.53 18.39 9.35
CA HIS A 63 4.46 17.28 9.55
C HIS A 63 5.86 17.73 9.99
N HIS A 64 6.02 19.00 10.39
CA HIS A 64 7.27 19.50 10.95
C HIS A 64 7.37 19.07 12.44
N PRO A 65 8.54 18.71 13.00
CA PRO A 65 8.64 18.30 14.40
C PRO A 65 8.06 19.32 15.41
N LYS A 66 8.15 20.62 15.10
CA LYS A 66 7.54 21.72 15.89
C LYS A 66 6.00 21.69 15.93
N ASP A 67 5.34 21.03 14.98
CA ASP A 67 3.88 20.85 14.99
C ASP A 67 3.47 19.86 16.09
N LEU A 68 4.35 18.90 16.41
CA LEU A 68 4.14 17.87 17.43
C LEU A 68 4.64 18.31 18.81
N LEU A 69 5.82 18.96 18.86
CA LEU A 69 6.41 19.50 20.08
C LEU A 69 6.98 20.90 19.81
N LYS A 70 6.26 21.95 20.23
CA LYS A 70 6.63 23.36 19.93
C LYS A 70 8.03 23.76 20.42
N THR A 71 8.49 23.17 21.52
CA THR A 71 9.79 23.46 22.15
C THR A 71 10.92 22.58 21.65
N VAL A 72 10.68 21.71 20.66
CA VAL A 72 11.66 20.74 20.17
C VAL A 72 12.94 21.44 19.70
N ARG A 73 14.08 20.85 20.09
CA ARG A 73 15.43 21.26 19.67
C ARG A 73 16.18 20.13 18.97
N SER A 74 15.93 18.89 19.38
CA SER A 74 16.60 17.71 18.83
C SER A 74 15.62 16.59 18.51
N VAL A 75 15.94 15.81 17.47
CA VAL A 75 15.24 14.60 17.05
C VAL A 75 16.21 13.44 17.12
N ILE A 76 15.92 12.46 17.99
CA ILE A 76 16.71 11.25 18.15
C ILE A 76 16.06 10.15 17.32
N VAL A 77 16.83 9.49 16.45
CA VAL A 77 16.38 8.38 15.60
C VAL A 77 17.01 7.10 16.08
N CYS A 78 16.19 6.13 16.48
CA CYS A 78 16.61 4.80 16.93
C CYS A 78 16.28 3.78 15.84
N GLY A 79 17.25 2.97 15.43
CA GLY A 79 17.11 2.00 14.35
C GLY A 79 17.39 0.57 14.75
N ILE A 80 16.61 -0.35 14.19
CA ILE A 80 16.79 -1.80 14.30
C ILE A 80 16.93 -2.41 12.90
N ILE A 81 17.82 -3.38 12.82
CA ILE A 81 18.04 -4.28 11.71
C ILE A 81 16.95 -5.36 11.72
N VAL A 82 16.15 -5.44 10.66
CA VAL A 82 15.22 -6.56 10.51
C VAL A 82 15.99 -7.83 10.12
N PRO A 83 15.77 -8.98 10.77
CA PRO A 83 16.43 -10.23 10.43
C PRO A 83 16.29 -10.58 8.94
N THR A 84 17.42 -10.83 8.26
CA THR A 84 17.42 -11.09 6.81
C THR A 84 16.60 -12.34 6.45
N GLY A 85 16.59 -13.37 7.30
CA GLY A 85 15.76 -14.57 7.07
C GLY A 85 14.27 -14.26 6.97
N ALA A 86 13.77 -13.24 7.69
CA ALA A 86 12.37 -12.83 7.60
C ALA A 86 12.01 -12.32 6.19
N LEU A 87 12.95 -11.63 5.50
CA LEU A 87 12.73 -11.12 4.15
C LEU A 87 12.45 -12.26 3.14
N PHE A 88 12.95 -13.46 3.38
CA PHE A 88 12.74 -14.61 2.51
C PHE A 88 11.74 -15.62 3.08
N ALA A 89 11.26 -15.41 4.30
CA ALA A 89 10.23 -16.23 4.92
C ALA A 89 8.86 -16.01 4.26
N PRO A 90 7.89 -16.92 4.45
CA PRO A 90 6.49 -16.71 4.10
C PRO A 90 5.91 -15.40 4.66
N SER A 91 4.93 -14.83 3.97
CA SER A 91 4.46 -13.46 4.24
C SER A 91 3.82 -13.26 5.61
N THR A 92 3.20 -14.30 6.18
CA THR A 92 2.71 -14.28 7.57
C THR A 92 3.85 -14.13 8.58
N LEU A 93 4.98 -14.82 8.37
CA LEU A 93 6.16 -14.72 9.23
C LEU A 93 6.88 -13.39 9.04
N TYR A 94 7.05 -12.93 7.78
CA TYR A 94 7.60 -11.60 7.50
C TYR A 94 6.80 -10.52 8.22
N HIS A 95 5.48 -10.51 8.02
CA HIS A 95 4.59 -9.54 8.64
C HIS A 95 4.72 -9.54 10.17
N LYS A 96 4.71 -10.72 10.80
CA LYS A 96 4.84 -10.82 12.26
C LYS A 96 6.18 -10.29 12.78
N VAL A 97 7.27 -10.54 12.06
CA VAL A 97 8.59 -10.00 12.40
C VAL A 97 8.61 -8.47 12.27
N ILE A 98 7.98 -7.91 11.24
CA ILE A 98 7.85 -6.46 11.08
C ILE A 98 7.04 -5.84 12.22
N GLU A 99 5.89 -6.43 12.58
CA GLU A 99 5.09 -5.98 13.74
C GLU A 99 5.89 -6.02 15.05
N ALA A 100 6.58 -7.12 15.32
CA ALA A 100 7.40 -7.26 16.52
C ALA A 100 8.55 -6.24 16.55
N THR A 101 9.15 -5.95 15.40
CA THR A 101 10.20 -4.92 15.27
C THR A 101 9.66 -3.53 15.58
N HIS A 102 8.45 -3.20 15.09
CA HIS A 102 7.79 -1.94 15.41
C HIS A 102 7.49 -1.81 16.90
N LEU A 103 6.96 -2.87 17.51
CA LEU A 103 6.69 -2.89 18.95
C LEU A 103 7.97 -2.68 19.78
N GLU A 104 9.07 -3.33 19.41
CA GLU A 104 10.36 -3.15 20.08
C GLU A 104 10.87 -1.71 19.95
N LEU A 105 10.79 -1.13 18.75
CA LEU A 105 11.18 0.26 18.50
C LEU A 105 10.34 1.25 19.33
N ASP A 106 9.04 1.03 19.45
CA ASP A 106 8.16 1.88 20.26
C ASP A 106 8.50 1.77 21.75
N GLN A 107 8.81 0.57 22.25
CA GLN A 107 9.28 0.37 23.62
C GLN A 107 10.62 1.08 23.89
N ILE A 108 11.55 1.03 22.93
CA ILE A 108 12.82 1.74 23.03
C ILE A 108 12.59 3.26 23.03
N ALA A 109 11.74 3.78 22.13
CA ALA A 109 11.43 5.20 22.07
C ALA A 109 10.83 5.69 23.39
N MET A 110 9.96 4.90 24.02
CA MET A 110 9.45 5.18 25.37
C MET A 110 10.57 5.21 26.42
N LYS A 111 11.47 4.22 26.44
CA LYS A 111 12.59 4.18 27.40
C LYS A 111 13.52 5.38 27.25
N VAL A 112 13.85 5.75 26.02
CA VAL A 112 14.65 6.93 25.70
C VAL A 112 13.94 8.21 26.16
N SER A 113 12.62 8.29 25.95
CA SER A 113 11.82 9.44 26.40
C SER A 113 11.85 9.59 27.92
N TRP A 114 11.64 8.50 28.67
CA TRP A 114 11.75 8.54 30.14
C TRP A 114 13.15 8.89 30.61
N GLU A 115 14.19 8.45 29.90
CA GLU A 115 15.56 8.82 30.27
C GLU A 115 15.82 10.32 30.08
N ILE A 116 15.27 10.90 29.02
CA ILE A 116 15.29 12.36 28.81
C ILE A 116 14.54 13.08 29.93
N GLU A 117 13.35 12.60 30.30
CA GLU A 117 12.52 13.20 31.35
C GLU A 117 13.16 13.12 32.74
N LYS A 118 13.83 12.01 33.07
CA LYS A 118 14.62 11.90 34.32
C LYS A 118 15.72 12.94 34.43
N ASN A 119 16.26 13.40 33.30
CA ASN A 119 17.29 14.42 33.22
C ASN A 119 16.71 15.83 33.01
N GLY A 120 15.39 16.00 33.17
CA GLY A 120 14.72 17.30 33.20
C GLY A 120 14.26 17.83 31.84
N GLY A 121 14.35 17.04 30.78
CA GLY A 121 13.80 17.38 29.45
C GLY A 121 12.34 16.97 29.29
N LEU A 122 11.71 17.48 28.24
CA LEU A 122 10.46 16.95 27.70
C LEU A 122 10.79 16.05 26.50
N ALA A 123 10.11 14.92 26.40
CA ALA A 123 10.25 14.00 25.29
C ALA A 123 8.91 13.53 24.73
N VAL A 124 8.84 13.36 23.42
CA VAL A 124 7.66 12.80 22.73
C VAL A 124 8.13 11.66 21.84
N PRO A 125 7.82 10.39 22.17
CA PRO A 125 8.09 9.27 21.28
C PRO A 125 7.09 9.31 20.12
N ILE A 126 7.62 9.22 18.89
CA ILE A 126 6.82 9.13 17.67
C ILE A 126 6.56 7.65 17.37
N PRO A 127 5.29 7.25 17.15
CA PRO A 127 4.97 5.89 16.74
C PRO A 127 5.78 5.44 15.52
N SER A 128 6.44 4.28 15.61
CA SER A 128 7.27 3.74 14.52
C SER A 128 6.45 3.31 13.28
N HIS A 129 5.15 3.10 13.48
CA HIS A 129 4.14 2.81 12.47
C HIS A 129 2.81 3.50 12.87
N ALA A 130 1.68 3.08 12.31
CA ALA A 130 0.34 3.51 12.73
C ALA A 130 0.17 3.50 14.27
N PRO A 131 -0.67 4.38 14.84
CA PRO A 131 -1.62 5.26 14.17
C PRO A 131 -1.00 6.54 13.58
N TYR A 132 -1.72 7.16 12.65
CA TYR A 132 -1.43 8.49 12.11
C TYR A 132 -2.75 9.16 11.68
N TYR A 133 -2.81 10.49 11.72
CA TYR A 133 -4.04 11.23 11.43
C TYR A 133 -4.31 11.41 9.93
N PHE A 134 -3.27 11.60 9.12
CA PHE A 134 -3.43 11.91 7.71
C PHE A 134 -3.72 10.65 6.88
N TRP A 135 -4.92 10.60 6.29
CA TRP A 135 -5.34 9.57 5.35
C TRP A 135 -6.17 10.17 4.22
N ASP A 136 -5.66 10.03 2.99
CA ASP A 136 -6.38 10.31 1.76
C ASP A 136 -6.89 8.98 1.20
N GLU A 137 -8.21 8.79 1.30
CA GLU A 137 -8.88 7.57 0.86
C GLU A 137 -8.87 7.39 -0.66
N GLU A 138 -9.01 8.47 -1.43
CA GLU A 138 -9.07 8.43 -2.88
C GLU A 138 -7.73 7.93 -3.46
N ASN A 139 -6.63 8.51 -2.97
CA ASN A 139 -5.28 8.14 -3.41
C ASN A 139 -4.64 7.04 -2.57
N GLN A 140 -5.38 6.47 -1.61
CA GLN A 140 -4.87 5.49 -0.64
C GLN A 140 -3.50 5.94 -0.06
N TYR A 141 -3.40 7.22 0.23
CA TYR A 141 -2.16 7.89 0.56
C TYR A 141 -2.15 8.24 2.04
N ALA A 142 -1.10 7.82 2.73
CA ALA A 142 -0.92 8.09 4.14
C ALA A 142 0.36 8.89 4.38
N MET A 143 0.31 9.73 5.41
CA MET A 143 1.48 10.36 6.00
C MET A 143 1.46 10.14 7.51
N GLY A 144 2.61 9.72 8.06
CA GLY A 144 2.80 9.70 9.51
C GLY A 144 2.94 11.13 10.04
N ASP A 145 2.68 11.33 11.33
CA ASP A 145 2.79 12.65 11.98
C ASP A 145 4.20 13.26 11.80
N LEU A 146 5.23 12.42 11.71
CA LEU A 146 6.58 12.77 11.27
C LEU A 146 7.12 11.70 10.30
N SER A 147 7.80 12.12 9.24
CA SER A 147 8.48 11.17 8.35
C SER A 147 9.79 10.66 8.98
N ILE A 148 9.74 9.49 9.60
CA ILE A 148 10.90 8.84 10.24
C ILE A 148 12.06 8.63 9.24
N ARG A 149 11.77 8.38 7.96
CA ARG A 149 12.81 8.21 6.92
C ARG A 149 13.58 9.50 6.67
N HIS A 150 12.89 10.64 6.60
CA HIS A 150 13.53 11.95 6.44
C HIS A 150 14.25 12.37 7.72
N ALA A 151 13.68 12.07 8.90
CA ALA A 151 14.37 12.28 10.18
C ALA A 151 15.68 11.49 10.25
N ALA A 152 15.71 10.24 9.76
CA ALA A 152 16.92 9.42 9.71
C ALA A 152 17.98 9.99 8.74
N GLU A 153 17.57 10.53 7.59
CA GLU A 153 18.46 11.22 6.67
C GLU A 153 19.01 12.52 7.29
N ALA A 154 18.16 13.31 7.95
CA ALA A 154 18.55 14.51 8.68
C ALA A 154 19.48 14.21 9.87
N ALA A 155 19.36 13.03 10.48
CA ALA A 155 20.22 12.53 11.54
C ALA A 155 21.53 11.91 11.02
N GLY A 156 21.80 11.98 9.71
CA GLY A 156 23.06 11.51 9.13
C GLY A 156 23.21 9.98 9.07
N LEU A 157 22.14 9.22 9.24
CA LEU A 157 22.21 7.75 9.31
C LEU A 157 22.28 7.07 7.93
N GLY A 158 21.96 7.80 6.87
CA GLY A 158 21.76 7.21 5.54
C GLY A 158 21.11 8.17 4.55
N LYS A 159 20.51 7.61 3.50
CA LYS A 159 19.83 8.36 2.43
C LYS A 159 18.54 7.69 1.99
N ILE A 160 17.59 8.50 1.53
CA ILE A 160 16.39 7.98 0.86
C ILE A 160 16.75 7.56 -0.57
N SER A 161 16.54 6.29 -0.87
CA SER A 161 16.88 5.67 -2.15
C SER A 161 15.81 5.88 -3.23
N LYS A 162 16.10 5.46 -4.46
CA LYS A 162 15.16 5.52 -5.59
C LYS A 162 13.85 4.76 -5.34
N SER A 163 13.84 3.76 -4.45
CA SER A 163 12.61 3.04 -4.06
C SER A 163 11.75 3.78 -3.01
N ALA A 164 12.11 5.01 -2.68
CA ALA A 164 11.55 5.81 -1.57
C ALA A 164 11.79 5.21 -0.17
N ILE A 165 12.60 4.14 -0.06
CA ILE A 165 12.99 3.52 1.22
C ILE A 165 14.33 4.08 1.66
N PHE A 166 14.48 4.31 2.97
CA PHE A 166 15.72 4.73 3.57
C PHE A 166 16.77 3.61 3.55
N ILE A 167 18.01 3.93 3.19
CA ILE A 167 19.16 3.03 3.23
C ILE A 167 20.18 3.60 4.21
N SER A 168 20.47 2.84 5.27
CA SER A 168 21.58 3.16 6.16
C SER A 168 22.92 2.84 5.49
N LYS A 169 23.90 3.73 5.66
CA LYS A 169 25.28 3.56 5.15
C LYS A 169 25.93 2.28 5.68
N ASP A 170 25.67 1.99 6.95
CA ASP A 170 26.32 0.91 7.69
C ASP A 170 25.45 -0.35 7.79
N TYR A 171 24.12 -0.20 7.73
CA TYR A 171 23.16 -1.29 8.03
C TYR A 171 22.21 -1.65 6.89
N GLY A 172 22.34 -0.98 5.74
CA GLY A 172 21.61 -1.31 4.53
C GLY A 172 20.15 -0.84 4.51
N ILE A 173 19.37 -1.43 3.60
CA ILE A 173 17.96 -1.06 3.35
C ILE A 173 16.99 -1.78 4.29
N LEU A 174 17.39 -2.92 4.87
CA LEU A 174 16.53 -3.76 5.67
C LEU A 174 16.58 -3.34 7.14
N THR A 175 16.03 -2.15 7.41
CA THR A 175 15.96 -1.50 8.72
C THR A 175 14.56 -0.97 9.00
N ARG A 176 14.23 -0.82 10.29
CA ARG A 176 13.08 -0.08 10.81
C ARG A 176 13.57 0.91 11.85
N MET A 177 12.83 1.99 12.05
CA MET A 177 13.27 3.10 12.89
C MET A 177 12.09 3.70 13.65
N ALA A 178 12.38 4.34 14.78
CA ALA A 178 11.49 5.21 15.54
C ALA A 178 12.18 6.54 15.83
N CYS A 179 11.41 7.56 16.21
CA CYS A 179 11.94 8.86 16.58
C CYS A 179 11.49 9.28 17.99
N VAL A 180 12.32 10.05 18.67
CA VAL A 180 11.98 10.75 19.90
C VAL A 180 12.29 12.23 19.70
N LEU A 181 11.29 13.09 19.90
CA LEU A 181 11.46 14.54 19.91
C LEU A 181 11.80 14.98 21.32
N THR A 182 12.71 15.96 21.46
CA THR A 182 13.01 16.55 22.77
C THR A 182 13.29 18.04 22.67
N ASP A 183 13.00 18.76 23.75
CA ASP A 183 13.36 20.17 23.93
C ASP A 183 14.78 20.38 24.47
N ILE A 184 15.49 19.30 24.83
CA ILE A 184 16.92 19.36 25.12
C ILE A 184 17.70 19.54 23.82
N GLU A 185 18.65 20.44 23.85
CA GLU A 185 19.61 20.64 22.76
C GLU A 185 20.73 19.61 22.87
N ILE A 186 20.79 18.70 21.91
CA ILE A 186 21.78 17.63 21.83
C ILE A 186 22.56 17.79 20.53
N GLU A 187 23.89 17.68 20.64
CA GLU A 187 24.82 17.80 19.51
C GLU A 187 24.41 16.85 18.36
N PRO A 188 24.12 17.37 17.16
CA PRO A 188 23.63 16.57 16.05
C PRO A 188 24.75 15.81 15.32
N ASP A 189 24.40 14.70 14.68
CA ASP A 189 25.35 13.95 13.87
C ASP A 189 25.66 14.65 12.54
N PRO A 190 26.85 14.48 11.96
CA PRO A 190 27.14 14.96 10.60
C PRO A 190 26.22 14.30 9.57
N ILE A 191 25.76 15.08 8.57
CA ILE A 191 24.98 14.53 7.47
C ILE A 191 25.82 13.53 6.68
N ALA A 192 25.26 12.37 6.37
CA ALA A 192 25.93 11.40 5.53
C ALA A 192 26.04 11.93 4.09
N ASP A 193 27.26 12.19 3.64
CA ASP A 193 27.55 12.55 2.26
C ASP A 193 27.92 11.30 1.45
N TRP A 194 26.90 10.69 0.82
CA TRP A 194 27.06 9.54 -0.07
C TRP A 194 25.78 9.33 -0.90
N ASN A 195 25.89 8.56 -1.98
CA ASN A 195 24.76 8.17 -2.81
C ASN A 195 24.59 6.64 -2.83
N PRO A 196 23.50 6.07 -2.27
CA PRO A 196 23.25 4.63 -2.33
C PRO A 196 22.80 4.12 -3.70
N CYS A 197 22.39 5.02 -4.61
CA CYS A 197 21.80 4.68 -5.90
C CYS A 197 22.49 5.48 -7.02
N PRO A 198 23.47 4.89 -7.71
CA PRO A 198 24.01 5.45 -8.96
C PRO A 198 22.90 5.81 -9.95
N GLU A 199 23.19 6.72 -10.88
CA GLU A 199 22.20 7.26 -11.81
C GLU A 199 21.54 6.16 -12.66
N GLU A 200 22.34 5.20 -13.11
CA GLU A 200 21.94 4.05 -13.91
C GLU A 200 21.19 2.95 -13.13
N CYS A 201 21.17 3.01 -11.79
CA CYS A 201 20.54 1.98 -10.98
C CYS A 201 19.00 2.03 -11.09
N LYS A 202 18.44 0.98 -11.70
CA LYS A 202 16.98 0.78 -11.85
C LYS A 202 16.48 -0.55 -11.25
N LEU A 203 17.28 -1.21 -10.41
CA LEU A 203 16.99 -2.56 -9.91
C LEU A 203 15.64 -2.63 -9.18
N CYS A 204 15.35 -1.69 -8.28
CA CYS A 204 14.08 -1.65 -7.55
C CYS A 204 12.88 -1.31 -8.46
N VAL A 205 13.08 -0.45 -9.45
CA VAL A 205 12.06 -0.06 -10.43
C VAL A 205 11.69 -1.28 -11.29
N ASN A 206 12.70 -1.97 -11.82
CA ASN A 206 12.52 -3.18 -12.65
C ASN A 206 11.93 -4.35 -11.86
N ALA A 207 12.23 -4.44 -10.56
CA ALA A 207 11.68 -5.48 -9.69
C ALA A 207 10.25 -5.20 -9.20
N CYS A 208 9.71 -4.00 -9.42
CA CYS A 208 8.38 -3.65 -8.93
C CYS A 208 7.30 -4.31 -9.81
N PRO A 209 6.49 -5.26 -9.30
CA PRO A 209 5.53 -6.00 -10.12
C PRO A 209 4.35 -5.14 -10.61
N VAL A 210 4.14 -3.98 -9.98
CA VAL A 210 3.01 -3.08 -10.27
C VAL A 210 3.45 -1.70 -10.73
N ASN A 211 4.74 -1.51 -11.06
CA ASN A 211 5.29 -0.24 -11.55
C ASN A 211 4.93 0.96 -10.66
N ALA A 212 5.00 0.81 -9.33
CA ALA A 212 4.69 1.88 -8.37
C ALA A 212 5.84 2.90 -8.19
N LEU A 213 7.04 2.60 -8.70
CA LEU A 213 8.28 3.37 -8.52
C LEU A 213 8.68 4.13 -9.80
N GLN A 214 7.79 4.96 -10.35
CA GLN A 214 8.00 5.62 -11.65
C GLN A 214 8.77 6.95 -11.56
N THR A 215 8.65 7.66 -10.43
CA THR A 215 9.36 8.92 -10.18
C THR A 215 10.46 8.68 -9.16
N GLU A 216 11.66 9.23 -9.39
CA GLU A 216 12.78 9.00 -8.49
C GLU A 216 12.46 9.41 -7.05
N LYS A 217 12.79 8.52 -6.10
CA LYS A 217 12.53 8.67 -4.66
C LYS A 217 11.04 8.78 -4.28
N GLN A 218 10.12 8.44 -5.19
CA GLN A 218 8.70 8.46 -4.92
C GLN A 218 8.06 7.09 -5.21
N CYS A 219 7.10 6.74 -4.38
CA CYS A 219 6.29 5.53 -4.52
C CYS A 219 4.83 5.95 -4.60
N THR A 220 4.15 5.55 -5.68
CA THR A 220 2.71 5.79 -5.82
C THR A 220 1.97 4.84 -4.88
N GLN A 221 1.60 5.34 -3.70
CA GLN A 221 1.07 4.50 -2.61
C GLN A 221 -0.20 3.74 -3.00
N SER A 222 -1.11 4.33 -3.77
CA SER A 222 -2.32 3.66 -4.27
C SER A 222 -2.04 2.41 -5.09
N ILE A 223 -0.99 2.44 -5.91
CA ILE A 223 -0.58 1.31 -6.74
C ILE A 223 0.16 0.29 -5.88
N CYS A 224 1.11 0.75 -5.06
CA CYS A 224 1.92 -0.12 -4.21
C CYS A 224 1.06 -0.88 -3.19
N ARG A 225 0.16 -0.20 -2.46
CA ARG A 225 -0.65 -0.79 -1.38
C ARG A 225 -1.54 -1.95 -1.84
N LYS A 226 -2.02 -1.91 -3.09
CA LYS A 226 -2.82 -2.99 -3.68
C LYS A 226 -2.04 -4.30 -3.84
N ASN A 227 -0.72 -4.21 -4.00
CA ASN A 227 0.17 -5.37 -4.12
C ASN A 227 0.98 -5.65 -2.85
N LEU A 228 1.17 -4.63 -2.00
CA LEU A 228 1.89 -4.74 -0.73
C LEU A 228 1.16 -5.66 0.24
N PHE A 229 -0.17 -5.59 0.27
CA PHE A 229 -0.96 -6.35 1.23
C PHE A 229 -1.72 -7.47 0.55
N SER A 230 -1.69 -8.64 1.18
CA SER A 230 -2.59 -9.76 0.88
C SER A 230 -3.38 -10.14 2.13
N PHE A 231 -4.30 -11.10 1.98
CA PHE A 231 -5.13 -11.59 3.07
C PHE A 231 -4.95 -13.10 3.19
N THR A 232 -4.79 -13.57 4.43
CA THR A 232 -4.83 -15.01 4.71
C THR A 232 -6.25 -15.55 4.50
N LEU A 233 -6.41 -16.87 4.44
CA LEU A 233 -7.73 -17.50 4.36
C LEU A 233 -8.67 -17.09 5.52
N GLY A 234 -8.11 -16.72 6.67
CA GLY A 234 -8.85 -16.20 7.83
C GLY A 234 -9.15 -14.71 7.77
N GLY A 235 -8.87 -14.02 6.67
CA GLY A 235 -9.14 -12.58 6.50
C GLY A 235 -8.13 -11.65 7.18
N VAL A 236 -7.00 -12.17 7.68
CA VAL A 236 -5.94 -11.35 8.29
C VAL A 236 -5.12 -10.68 7.19
N LYS A 237 -5.05 -9.35 7.22
CA LYS A 237 -4.20 -8.56 6.32
C LYS A 237 -2.73 -8.78 6.67
N VAL A 238 -1.89 -9.06 5.67
CA VAL A 238 -0.45 -9.29 5.86
C VAL A 238 0.39 -8.51 4.86
N GLU A 239 1.59 -8.09 5.27
CA GLU A 239 2.59 -7.53 4.37
C GLU A 239 3.22 -8.65 3.53
N ASP A 240 3.05 -8.55 2.22
CA ASP A 240 3.41 -9.58 1.26
C ASP A 240 4.56 -9.13 0.35
N CYS A 241 4.33 -8.10 -0.47
CA CYS A 241 5.34 -7.68 -1.45
C CYS A 241 6.58 -7.05 -0.80
N ARG A 242 7.76 -7.51 -1.23
CA ARG A 242 9.07 -7.07 -0.74
C ARG A 242 10.15 -7.09 -1.82
N GLU A 243 9.74 -7.08 -3.09
CA GLU A 243 10.62 -7.27 -4.25
C GLU A 243 11.61 -6.11 -4.44
N CYS A 244 11.17 -4.87 -4.23
CA CYS A 244 12.07 -3.71 -4.32
C CYS A 244 13.18 -3.73 -3.23
N ILE A 245 12.91 -4.32 -2.07
CA ILE A 245 13.90 -4.49 -0.99
C ILE A 245 14.85 -5.64 -1.34
N LYS A 246 14.32 -6.79 -1.79
CA LYS A 246 15.11 -7.97 -2.19
C LYS A 246 16.07 -7.65 -3.35
N ALA A 247 15.64 -6.85 -4.32
CA ALA A 247 16.44 -6.47 -5.48
C ALA A 247 17.57 -5.46 -5.16
N CYS A 248 17.53 -4.82 -3.98
CA CYS A 248 18.50 -3.80 -3.62
C CYS A 248 19.85 -4.42 -3.22
N PRO A 249 21.00 -3.98 -3.79
CA PRO A 249 22.32 -4.47 -3.42
C PRO A 249 22.67 -4.26 -1.94
N TRP A 250 22.02 -3.30 -1.28
CA TRP A 250 22.23 -2.97 0.13
C TRP A 250 21.48 -3.90 1.10
N VAL A 251 20.73 -4.90 0.62
CA VAL A 251 19.87 -5.77 1.45
C VAL A 251 20.65 -6.63 2.45
N LEU A 252 21.89 -7.01 2.13
CA LEU A 252 22.76 -7.80 3.00
C LEU A 252 23.79 -6.97 3.77
N LYS A 253 23.79 -5.64 3.62
CA LYS A 253 24.77 -4.77 4.28
C LYS A 253 24.53 -4.79 5.78
N ARG A 254 25.55 -5.18 6.55
CA ARG A 254 25.58 -5.10 8.02
C ARG A 254 27.00 -4.75 8.47
N LYS A 255 27.16 -3.70 9.27
CA LYS A 255 28.44 -3.40 9.93
C LYS A 255 28.67 -4.43 11.05
N GLY A 256 29.80 -5.11 11.03
CA GLY A 256 30.21 -6.06 12.08
C GLY A 256 29.61 -7.48 12.01
N ASN A 257 28.50 -7.70 11.30
CA ASN A 257 27.84 -9.02 11.22
C ASN A 257 28.00 -9.69 9.85
N LYS A 258 28.46 -10.95 9.84
CA LYS A 258 28.51 -11.80 8.65
C LYS A 258 27.19 -12.58 8.52
N VAL A 259 26.28 -12.13 7.67
CA VAL A 259 25.23 -13.03 7.15
C VAL A 259 25.90 -13.94 6.12
N ASN A 260 25.83 -15.26 6.31
CA ASN A 260 26.36 -16.19 5.32
C ASN A 260 25.60 -16.01 3.99
N GLN A 261 26.30 -15.53 2.96
CA GLN A 261 25.72 -15.30 1.62
C GLN A 261 25.23 -16.61 0.97
N GLU A 262 25.80 -17.76 1.33
CA GLU A 262 25.32 -19.06 0.86
C GLU A 262 23.92 -19.37 1.40
N CYS A 263 23.65 -19.12 2.69
CA CYS A 263 22.32 -19.32 3.27
C CYS A 263 21.24 -18.48 2.57
N VAL A 264 21.55 -17.25 2.17
CA VAL A 264 20.63 -16.38 1.42
C VAL A 264 20.33 -16.93 0.02
N ARG A 265 21.33 -17.53 -0.65
CA ARG A 265 21.14 -18.22 -1.93
C ARG A 265 20.28 -19.47 -1.77
N THR A 266 20.41 -20.21 -0.66
CA THR A 266 19.56 -21.37 -0.36
C THR A 266 18.11 -20.97 -0.09
N PHE A 267 17.86 -19.79 0.50
CA PHE A 267 16.50 -19.24 0.66
C PHE A 267 15.85 -18.81 -0.67
N ASN A 268 16.62 -18.36 -1.66
CA ASN A 268 16.11 -18.15 -3.03
C ASN A 268 15.68 -19.45 -3.72
N ILE A 269 16.13 -20.61 -3.22
CA ILE A 269 15.74 -21.96 -3.69
C ILE A 269 14.60 -22.53 -2.81
N GLY A 270 14.23 -21.83 -1.73
CA GLY A 270 13.23 -22.23 -0.75
C GLY A 270 12.12 -21.20 -0.58
N SER A 271 11.57 -20.66 -1.67
CA SER A 271 10.12 -20.42 -1.66
C SER A 271 9.48 -21.77 -1.34
N ILE A 272 8.60 -21.83 -0.35
CA ILE A 272 7.77 -23.01 -0.06
C ILE A 272 7.50 -23.74 -1.38
N GLU A 273 7.94 -25.00 -1.46
CA GLU A 273 7.53 -25.91 -2.52
C GLU A 273 6.00 -25.98 -2.48
N ASN A 274 5.33 -25.07 -3.17
CA ASN A 274 4.05 -25.37 -3.77
C ASN A 274 4.40 -26.45 -4.79
N GLN A 275 3.90 -27.65 -4.49
CA GLN A 275 4.05 -28.87 -5.27
C GLN A 275 4.03 -28.56 -6.78
N SER A 276 5.02 -29.15 -7.49
CA SER A 276 5.20 -29.13 -8.94
C SER A 276 5.29 -27.74 -9.60
N ASN A 277 6.51 -27.24 -9.79
CA ASN A 277 6.78 -26.04 -10.58
C ASN A 277 6.77 -26.32 -12.10
N THR A 278 5.69 -26.90 -12.55
CA THR A 278 5.16 -26.66 -13.90
C THR A 278 3.82 -25.99 -13.65
N PRO A 279 3.63 -24.72 -14.03
CA PRO A 279 2.36 -24.03 -13.85
C PRO A 279 1.24 -24.93 -14.37
N LYS A 280 0.23 -25.19 -13.54
CA LYS A 280 -0.91 -26.01 -13.94
C LYS A 280 -1.47 -25.40 -15.24
N LYS A 281 -1.47 -26.19 -16.31
CA LYS A 281 -2.11 -25.77 -17.55
C LYS A 281 -3.61 -25.78 -17.32
N VAL A 282 -4.26 -24.65 -17.61
CA VAL A 282 -5.70 -24.50 -17.41
C VAL A 282 -6.32 -23.80 -18.61
N ILE A 283 -7.50 -24.21 -18.99
CA ILE A 283 -8.33 -23.50 -19.96
C ILE A 283 -9.50 -22.90 -19.18
N ILE A 284 -9.66 -21.57 -19.25
CA ILE A 284 -10.77 -20.88 -18.60
C ILE A 284 -11.74 -20.39 -19.67
N SER A 285 -12.97 -20.87 -19.62
CA SER A 285 -14.05 -20.40 -20.49
C SER A 285 -14.80 -19.24 -19.84
N THR A 286 -15.11 -18.20 -20.61
CA THR A 286 -15.95 -17.08 -20.11
C THR A 286 -16.66 -16.34 -21.25
N LEU A 287 -17.40 -15.29 -20.92
CA LEU A 287 -18.15 -14.47 -21.86
C LEU A 287 -17.23 -13.54 -22.67
N GLY A 288 -17.33 -13.63 -24.00
CA GLY A 288 -16.73 -12.70 -24.96
C GLY A 288 -17.63 -11.50 -25.30
N PRO A 289 -17.24 -10.67 -26.29
CA PRO A 289 -16.00 -10.73 -27.08
C PRO A 289 -14.76 -10.32 -26.28
N ALA A 290 -13.59 -10.25 -26.92
CA ALA A 290 -12.36 -9.79 -26.27
C ALA A 290 -12.50 -8.33 -25.77
N GLY A 291 -11.89 -8.05 -24.62
CA GLY A 291 -11.95 -6.78 -23.90
C GLY A 291 -13.09 -6.67 -22.87
N THR A 292 -13.85 -7.74 -22.61
CA THR A 292 -14.90 -7.74 -21.59
C THR A 292 -14.31 -7.78 -20.17
N CYS A 293 -15.11 -7.34 -19.19
CA CYS A 293 -14.78 -7.49 -17.78
C CYS A 293 -14.60 -8.97 -17.38
N SER A 294 -15.30 -9.88 -18.05
CA SER A 294 -15.22 -11.32 -17.83
C SER A 294 -13.90 -11.92 -18.30
N GLU A 295 -13.39 -11.51 -19.47
CA GLU A 295 -12.05 -11.89 -19.91
C GLU A 295 -10.97 -11.40 -18.94
N GLN A 296 -11.06 -10.13 -18.51
CA GLN A 296 -10.12 -9.55 -17.56
C GLN A 296 -10.13 -10.27 -16.20
N ALA A 297 -11.31 -10.66 -15.72
CA ALA A 297 -11.45 -11.45 -14.51
C ALA A 297 -10.77 -12.83 -14.64
N SER A 298 -10.89 -13.46 -15.82
CA SER A 298 -10.22 -14.73 -16.11
C SER A 298 -8.70 -14.61 -16.17
N LEU A 299 -8.18 -13.57 -16.84
CA LEU A 299 -6.74 -13.29 -16.88
C LEU A 299 -6.18 -12.98 -15.48
N PHE A 300 -6.92 -12.19 -14.70
CA PHE A 300 -6.59 -11.94 -13.30
C PHE A 300 -6.53 -13.24 -12.49
N TYR A 301 -7.49 -14.15 -12.67
CA TYR A 301 -7.52 -15.42 -11.97
C TYR A 301 -6.34 -16.33 -12.33
N ILE A 302 -5.96 -16.39 -13.61
CA ILE A 302 -4.77 -17.12 -14.09
C ILE A 302 -3.51 -16.59 -13.41
N ASN A 303 -3.32 -15.27 -13.43
CA ASN A 303 -2.15 -14.61 -12.84
C ASN A 303 -2.11 -14.78 -11.31
N LYS A 304 -3.25 -14.60 -10.64
CA LYS A 304 -3.39 -14.74 -9.18
C LYS A 304 -2.98 -16.14 -8.71
N ASN A 305 -3.28 -17.18 -9.48
CA ASN A 305 -3.01 -18.58 -9.12
C ASN A 305 -1.74 -19.16 -9.75
N ASN A 306 -0.95 -18.35 -10.48
CA ASN A 306 0.25 -18.79 -11.19
C ASN A 306 -0.01 -19.98 -12.13
N TYR A 307 -1.10 -19.93 -12.89
CA TYR A 307 -1.42 -20.94 -13.90
C TYR A 307 -0.81 -20.59 -15.26
N ALA A 308 -0.47 -21.61 -16.07
CA ALA A 308 -0.16 -21.42 -17.49
C ALA A 308 -1.43 -21.68 -18.30
N GLY A 309 -2.32 -20.69 -18.36
CA GLY A 309 -3.64 -20.88 -18.93
C GLY A 309 -4.01 -19.94 -20.06
N GLU A 310 -4.99 -20.36 -20.85
CA GLU A 310 -5.62 -19.56 -21.90
C GLU A 310 -7.08 -19.28 -21.55
N VAL A 311 -7.59 -18.15 -22.05
CA VAL A 311 -9.00 -17.76 -21.90
C VAL A 311 -9.71 -18.03 -23.22
N VAL A 312 -10.77 -18.83 -23.19
CA VAL A 312 -11.62 -19.13 -24.35
C VAL A 312 -12.93 -18.36 -24.20
N LEU A 313 -13.25 -17.58 -25.22
CA LEU A 313 -14.40 -16.68 -25.20
C LEU A 313 -15.59 -17.30 -25.94
N TYR A 314 -16.74 -17.31 -25.27
CA TYR A 314 -18.01 -17.80 -25.81
C TYR A 314 -19.03 -16.67 -25.95
N SER A 315 -20.10 -16.91 -26.71
CA SER A 315 -21.13 -15.89 -26.96
C SER A 315 -22.09 -15.70 -25.78
N SER A 316 -22.14 -16.68 -24.86
CA SER A 316 -22.92 -16.66 -23.63
C SER A 316 -22.23 -17.40 -22.49
N PHE A 317 -22.64 -17.16 -21.24
CA PHE A 317 -22.13 -17.92 -20.09
C PHE A 317 -22.63 -19.37 -20.12
N GLU A 318 -23.82 -19.60 -20.65
CA GLU A 318 -24.41 -20.91 -20.83
C GLU A 318 -23.57 -21.77 -21.78
N GLU A 319 -23.08 -21.21 -22.89
CA GLU A 319 -22.13 -21.87 -23.78
C GLU A 319 -20.79 -22.16 -23.10
N ALA A 320 -20.26 -21.21 -22.31
CA ALA A 320 -19.05 -21.43 -21.54
C ALA A 320 -19.21 -22.58 -20.52
N VAL A 321 -20.36 -22.67 -19.85
CA VAL A 321 -20.70 -23.78 -18.93
C VAL A 321 -20.85 -25.10 -19.69
N LEU A 322 -21.43 -25.09 -20.90
CA LEU A 322 -21.50 -26.29 -21.74
C LEU A 322 -20.09 -26.80 -22.08
N ALA A 323 -19.16 -25.90 -22.43
CA ALA A 323 -17.77 -26.25 -22.68
C ALA A 323 -17.08 -26.88 -21.47
N LEU A 324 -17.35 -26.38 -20.25
CA LEU A 324 -16.87 -26.99 -19.01
C LEU A 324 -17.40 -28.41 -18.80
N LYS A 325 -18.68 -28.64 -19.08
CA LYS A 325 -19.30 -29.98 -18.99
C LYS A 325 -18.68 -30.96 -20.00
N GLU A 326 -18.38 -30.48 -21.20
CA GLU A 326 -17.76 -31.26 -22.29
C GLU A 326 -16.25 -31.46 -22.13
N SER A 327 -15.65 -31.04 -21.00
CA SER A 327 -14.20 -31.10 -20.75
C SER A 327 -13.36 -30.25 -21.71
N LYS A 328 -13.96 -29.24 -22.35
CA LYS A 328 -13.24 -28.29 -23.21
C LYS A 328 -12.56 -27.17 -22.42
N SER A 329 -12.89 -27.04 -21.13
CA SER A 329 -12.23 -26.12 -20.20
C SER A 329 -12.18 -26.68 -18.79
N ASP A 330 -11.22 -26.22 -18.00
CA ASP A 330 -11.04 -26.59 -16.59
C ASP A 330 -11.94 -25.78 -15.66
N TYR A 331 -12.14 -24.49 -16.01
CA TYR A 331 -12.92 -23.55 -15.21
C TYR A 331 -13.83 -22.69 -16.09
N VAL A 332 -14.91 -22.20 -15.48
CA VAL A 332 -15.74 -21.12 -16.04
C VAL A 332 -15.83 -19.99 -15.04
N ILE A 333 -15.60 -18.76 -15.48
CA ILE A 333 -15.71 -17.57 -14.62
C ILE A 333 -16.96 -16.77 -14.99
N ILE A 334 -17.84 -16.56 -14.01
CA ILE A 334 -19.11 -15.85 -14.14
C ILE A 334 -19.23 -14.79 -13.04
N PRO A 335 -19.57 -13.53 -13.35
CA PRO A 335 -19.78 -12.51 -12.32
C PRO A 335 -20.98 -12.88 -11.44
N SER A 336 -20.90 -12.62 -10.13
CA SER A 336 -22.02 -12.85 -9.20
C SER A 336 -23.25 -12.02 -9.52
N ALA A 337 -23.09 -10.94 -10.28
CA ALA A 337 -24.18 -10.09 -10.75
C ALA A 337 -24.91 -10.65 -11.99
N TYR A 338 -24.46 -11.78 -12.56
CA TYR A 338 -25.14 -12.37 -13.71
C TYR A 338 -26.51 -12.91 -13.31
N GLN A 339 -27.57 -12.43 -13.98
CA GLN A 339 -28.96 -12.70 -13.59
C GLN A 339 -29.32 -14.19 -13.59
N ASN A 340 -28.74 -14.98 -14.50
CA ASN A 340 -29.06 -16.40 -14.62
C ASN A 340 -28.12 -17.33 -13.83
N ILE A 341 -27.20 -16.80 -13.01
CA ILE A 341 -26.22 -17.62 -12.31
C ILE A 341 -26.87 -18.65 -11.38
N ALA A 342 -27.95 -18.28 -10.70
CA ALA A 342 -28.71 -19.20 -9.85
C ALA A 342 -29.28 -20.36 -10.66
N SER A 343 -29.89 -20.07 -11.82
CA SER A 343 -30.43 -21.09 -12.72
C SER A 343 -29.36 -22.06 -13.18
N ILE A 344 -28.21 -21.55 -13.62
CA ILE A 344 -27.05 -22.36 -14.04
C ILE A 344 -26.62 -23.31 -12.92
N ILE A 345 -26.43 -22.81 -11.71
CA ILE A 345 -25.97 -23.61 -10.56
C ILE A 345 -26.98 -24.70 -10.21
N PHE A 346 -28.29 -24.37 -10.17
CA PHE A 346 -29.32 -25.34 -9.78
C PHE A 346 -29.58 -26.40 -10.85
N GLN A 347 -29.60 -26.01 -12.13
CA GLN A 347 -29.79 -26.94 -13.25
C GLN A 347 -28.61 -27.90 -13.38
N GLU A 348 -27.39 -27.41 -13.16
CA GLU A 348 -26.16 -28.19 -13.35
C GLU A 348 -25.56 -28.72 -12.04
N LYS A 349 -26.31 -28.71 -10.94
CA LYS A 349 -25.85 -29.10 -9.60
C LYS A 349 -25.21 -30.49 -9.51
N CYS A 350 -25.53 -31.39 -10.44
CA CYS A 350 -24.96 -32.73 -10.51
C CYS A 350 -23.63 -32.78 -11.27
N HIS A 351 -23.33 -31.78 -12.10
CA HIS A 351 -22.18 -31.76 -13.02
C HIS A 351 -21.12 -30.73 -12.63
N ILE A 352 -21.51 -29.61 -12.02
CA ILE A 352 -20.59 -28.51 -11.69
C ILE A 352 -20.70 -28.10 -10.22
N GLU A 353 -19.65 -27.46 -9.70
CA GLU A 353 -19.63 -26.82 -8.39
C GLU A 353 -18.89 -25.48 -8.42
N ILE A 354 -19.21 -24.62 -7.47
CA ILE A 354 -18.42 -23.41 -7.21
C ILE A 354 -17.10 -23.86 -6.59
N HIS A 355 -16.01 -23.66 -7.31
CA HIS A 355 -14.67 -23.96 -6.87
C HIS A 355 -14.10 -22.88 -5.97
N ASP A 356 -14.30 -21.62 -6.35
CA ASP A 356 -13.68 -20.44 -5.75
C ASP A 356 -14.52 -19.19 -6.04
N VAL A 357 -14.35 -18.15 -5.23
CA VAL A 357 -14.98 -16.84 -5.42
C VAL A 357 -13.95 -15.76 -5.12
N PHE A 358 -13.82 -14.77 -6.01
CA PHE A 358 -12.91 -13.64 -5.81
C PHE A 358 -13.57 -12.30 -6.10
N LYS A 359 -13.02 -11.23 -5.52
CA LYS A 359 -13.44 -9.86 -5.77
C LYS A 359 -12.48 -9.22 -6.77
N LEU A 360 -13.02 -8.61 -7.81
CA LEU A 360 -12.24 -7.80 -8.76
C LEU A 360 -13.04 -6.58 -9.16
N ALA A 361 -12.36 -5.43 -9.16
CA ALA A 361 -12.92 -4.18 -9.66
C ALA A 361 -13.03 -4.25 -11.19
N THR A 362 -14.22 -3.98 -11.70
CA THR A 362 -14.40 -3.79 -13.15
C THR A 362 -13.82 -2.42 -13.55
N PRO A 363 -13.36 -2.27 -14.80
CA PRO A 363 -12.96 -0.97 -15.33
C PRO A 363 -14.07 0.06 -15.10
N SER A 364 -13.70 1.32 -14.87
CA SER A 364 -14.67 2.36 -14.58
C SER A 364 -15.77 2.42 -15.64
N LEU A 365 -17.01 2.57 -15.19
CA LEU A 365 -18.15 2.76 -16.07
C LEU A 365 -18.25 4.25 -16.40
N VAL A 366 -18.35 4.58 -17.68
CA VAL A 366 -18.30 5.97 -18.17
C VAL A 366 -19.45 6.26 -19.11
N ILE A 367 -19.87 7.51 -19.15
CA ILE A 367 -20.62 8.07 -20.28
C ILE A 367 -19.59 8.57 -21.29
N ALA A 368 -19.65 8.04 -22.50
CA ALA A 368 -18.81 8.44 -23.61
C ALA A 368 -19.64 9.08 -24.73
N GLY A 369 -19.05 10.05 -25.43
CA GLY A 369 -19.66 10.76 -26.56
C GLY A 369 -18.63 11.22 -27.60
N LYS A 370 -19.09 11.96 -28.62
CA LYS A 370 -18.26 12.60 -29.67
C LYS A 370 -18.21 14.12 -29.50
N GLY A 371 -17.92 14.58 -28.29
CA GLY A 371 -17.85 15.98 -27.87
C GLY A 371 -18.68 16.29 -26.62
N LYS A 372 -18.13 17.10 -25.70
CA LYS A 372 -18.75 17.42 -24.39
C LYS A 372 -20.00 18.30 -24.46
N ASP A 373 -20.18 19.08 -25.52
CA ASP A 373 -21.24 20.10 -25.63
C ASP A 373 -22.35 19.76 -26.65
N LYS A 374 -22.43 18.50 -27.10
CA LYS A 374 -23.47 18.07 -28.05
C LYS A 374 -24.74 17.64 -27.32
N GLU A 375 -25.89 18.03 -27.88
CA GLU A 375 -27.20 17.56 -27.43
C GLU A 375 -27.29 16.03 -27.61
N VAL A 376 -27.58 15.31 -26.52
CA VAL A 376 -27.76 13.85 -26.53
C VAL A 376 -29.25 13.52 -26.64
N LYS A 377 -29.67 13.01 -27.81
CA LYS A 377 -31.06 12.58 -28.05
C LYS A 377 -31.24 11.08 -27.90
N LYS A 378 -30.19 10.30 -28.19
CA LYS A 378 -30.16 8.84 -28.06
C LYS A 378 -28.95 8.38 -27.27
N ILE A 379 -29.16 7.55 -26.27
CA ILE A 379 -28.09 6.96 -25.46
C ILE A 379 -28.16 5.43 -25.47
N ALA A 380 -27.06 4.78 -25.92
CA ALA A 380 -26.93 3.32 -25.86
C ALA A 380 -26.45 2.86 -24.48
N THR A 381 -27.01 1.77 -23.97
CA THR A 381 -26.54 1.14 -22.73
C THR A 381 -26.91 -0.33 -22.67
N HIS A 382 -26.12 -1.13 -21.98
CA HIS A 382 -26.58 -2.44 -21.53
C HIS A 382 -27.74 -2.27 -20.52
N ALA A 383 -28.59 -3.31 -20.38
CA ALA A 383 -29.74 -3.27 -19.48
C ALA A 383 -29.35 -3.01 -18.02
N SER A 384 -28.23 -3.55 -17.56
CA SER A 384 -27.78 -3.44 -16.16
C SER A 384 -27.52 -2.00 -15.71
N PRO A 385 -26.77 -1.15 -16.45
CA PRO A 385 -26.57 0.25 -16.07
C PRO A 385 -27.62 1.23 -16.63
N SER A 386 -28.79 0.76 -17.07
CA SER A 386 -29.81 1.62 -17.69
C SER A 386 -30.34 2.74 -16.79
N SER A 387 -30.32 2.56 -15.47
CA SER A 387 -30.69 3.61 -14.51
C SER A 387 -29.76 4.82 -14.58
N LEU A 388 -28.45 4.59 -14.75
CA LEU A 388 -27.44 5.66 -14.83
C LEU A 388 -27.63 6.52 -16.09
N ALA A 389 -28.04 5.90 -17.20
CA ALA A 389 -28.31 6.62 -18.44
C ALA A 389 -29.51 7.56 -18.28
N LYS A 390 -30.58 7.08 -17.63
CA LYS A 390 -31.78 7.89 -17.35
C LYS A 390 -31.54 8.99 -16.33
N GLU A 391 -30.68 8.74 -15.34
CA GLU A 391 -30.32 9.75 -14.35
C GLU A 391 -29.56 10.92 -14.99
N TYR A 392 -28.60 10.62 -15.87
CA TYR A 392 -27.75 11.63 -16.48
C TYR A 392 -28.41 12.34 -17.69
N TYR A 393 -29.19 11.60 -18.48
CA TYR A 393 -29.93 12.12 -19.64
C TYR A 393 -31.41 11.70 -19.60
N PRO A 394 -32.24 12.32 -18.74
CA PRO A 394 -33.62 11.91 -18.53
C PRO A 394 -34.53 12.05 -19.76
N ASN A 395 -34.16 12.95 -20.68
CA ASN A 395 -34.94 13.24 -21.90
C ASN A 395 -34.43 12.48 -23.14
N ALA A 396 -33.33 11.73 -23.04
CA ALA A 396 -32.79 10.96 -24.16
C ALA A 396 -33.54 9.64 -24.34
N GLU A 397 -33.73 9.22 -25.59
CA GLU A 397 -34.22 7.89 -25.94
C GLU A 397 -33.16 6.84 -25.53
N LEU A 398 -33.58 5.88 -24.71
CA LEU A 398 -32.72 4.82 -24.22
C LEU A 398 -32.68 3.64 -25.21
N ILE A 399 -31.51 3.35 -25.76
CA ILE A 399 -31.29 2.23 -26.67
C ILE A 399 -30.59 1.09 -25.91
N ILE A 400 -31.27 -0.04 -25.73
CA ILE A 400 -30.70 -1.20 -25.05
C ILE A 400 -29.80 -1.98 -26.01
N SER A 401 -28.53 -2.09 -25.66
CA SER A 401 -27.52 -2.83 -26.42
C SER A 401 -27.21 -4.18 -25.78
N LYS A 402 -26.46 -5.02 -26.51
CA LYS A 402 -26.06 -6.35 -26.03
C LYS A 402 -25.00 -6.31 -24.93
N SER A 403 -24.17 -5.26 -24.89
CA SER A 403 -23.09 -5.11 -23.91
C SER A 403 -22.57 -3.66 -23.84
N ASN A 404 -21.80 -3.34 -22.80
CA ASN A 404 -21.14 -2.04 -22.70
C ASN A 404 -20.16 -1.80 -23.87
N SER A 405 -19.48 -2.84 -24.35
CA SER A 405 -18.61 -2.75 -25.53
C SER A 405 -19.40 -2.49 -26.82
N ASN A 406 -20.54 -3.18 -26.98
CA ASN A 406 -21.43 -2.97 -28.12
C ASN A 406 -22.05 -1.57 -28.10
N SER A 407 -22.33 -1.01 -26.92
CA SER A 407 -22.78 0.38 -26.77
C SER A 407 -21.77 1.38 -27.35
N ALA A 408 -20.46 1.13 -27.16
CA ALA A 408 -19.41 1.96 -27.75
C ALA A 408 -19.32 1.79 -29.28
N GLU A 409 -19.53 0.59 -29.80
CA GLU A 409 -19.57 0.33 -31.25
C GLU A 409 -20.73 1.09 -31.92
N MET A 410 -21.92 1.09 -31.30
CA MET A 410 -23.08 1.85 -31.79
C MET A 410 -22.80 3.36 -31.85
N LEU A 411 -22.09 3.90 -30.85
CA LEU A 411 -21.65 5.30 -30.86
C LEU A 411 -20.66 5.59 -32.01
N ILE A 412 -19.72 4.69 -32.27
CA ILE A 412 -18.77 4.84 -33.38
C ILE A 412 -19.48 4.82 -34.72
N ALA A 413 -20.46 3.93 -34.88
CA ALA A 413 -21.32 3.80 -36.05
C ALA A 413 -22.28 4.98 -36.27
N ASN A 414 -22.33 5.95 -35.33
CA ASN A 414 -23.27 7.08 -35.33
C ASN A 414 -24.75 6.66 -35.21
N GLU A 415 -25.03 5.54 -34.56
CA GLU A 415 -26.40 5.09 -34.28
C GLU A 415 -27.00 5.78 -33.04
N VAL A 416 -26.13 6.27 -32.14
CA VAL A 416 -26.48 6.98 -30.91
C VAL A 416 -25.56 8.19 -30.69
N ASP A 417 -25.99 9.15 -29.86
CA ASP A 417 -25.24 10.38 -29.57
C ASP A 417 -24.28 10.22 -28.40
N ALA A 418 -24.63 9.35 -27.44
CA ALA A 418 -23.81 8.96 -26.31
C ALA A 418 -23.99 7.47 -25.99
N CYS A 419 -23.08 6.91 -25.18
CA CYS A 419 -23.24 5.56 -24.66
C CYS A 419 -22.71 5.42 -23.24
N ILE A 420 -23.30 4.51 -22.47
CA ILE A 420 -22.64 3.96 -21.28
C ILE A 420 -21.73 2.83 -21.73
N THR A 421 -20.44 2.98 -21.45
CA THR A 421 -19.43 1.98 -21.77
C THR A 421 -18.38 1.87 -20.66
N THR A 422 -17.37 1.03 -20.85
CA THR A 422 -16.24 0.95 -19.92
C THR A 422 -15.13 1.92 -20.34
N MET A 423 -14.35 2.40 -19.37
CA MET A 423 -13.18 3.26 -19.62
C MET A 423 -12.22 2.64 -20.65
N ASN A 424 -12.03 1.33 -20.63
CA ASN A 424 -11.20 0.63 -21.61
C ASN A 424 -11.74 0.73 -23.05
N CYS A 425 -13.06 0.59 -23.22
CA CYS A 425 -13.70 0.76 -24.53
C CYS A 425 -13.62 2.21 -25.01
N ALA A 426 -13.82 3.17 -24.10
CA ALA A 426 -13.70 4.58 -24.43
C ALA A 426 -12.27 4.94 -24.87
N ILE A 427 -11.24 4.46 -24.17
CA ILE A 427 -9.83 4.63 -24.57
C ILE A 427 -9.57 3.95 -25.92
N LYS A 428 -9.97 2.67 -26.07
CA LYS A 428 -9.76 1.89 -27.31
C LYS A 428 -10.29 2.62 -28.54
N TYR A 429 -11.45 3.25 -28.40
CA TYR A 429 -12.13 3.92 -29.51
C TYR A 429 -11.92 5.44 -29.51
N SER A 430 -11.03 5.96 -28.66
CA SER A 430 -10.72 7.40 -28.54
C SER A 430 -11.98 8.26 -28.37
N LEU A 431 -12.90 7.82 -27.52
CA LEU A 431 -14.16 8.50 -27.22
C LEU A 431 -13.96 9.53 -26.11
N ASP A 432 -14.70 10.64 -26.19
CA ASP A 432 -14.67 11.66 -25.15
C ASP A 432 -15.41 11.17 -23.91
N ILE A 433 -14.74 11.23 -22.75
CA ILE A 433 -15.36 10.96 -21.45
C ILE A 433 -16.16 12.18 -21.02
N ILE A 434 -17.47 12.01 -20.96
CA ILE A 434 -18.40 13.02 -20.45
C ILE A 434 -18.50 12.91 -18.94
N HIS A 435 -18.63 11.68 -18.43
CA HIS A 435 -18.73 11.42 -17.00
C HIS A 435 -18.14 10.06 -16.64
N ASP A 436 -17.52 9.96 -15.47
CA ASP A 436 -16.94 8.73 -14.92
C ASP A 436 -17.65 8.37 -13.61
N PHE A 437 -18.31 7.22 -13.58
CA PHE A 437 -19.01 6.68 -12.41
C PHE A 437 -18.09 5.89 -11.47
N GLY A 438 -16.81 5.74 -11.82
CA GLY A 438 -15.83 4.98 -11.08
C GLY A 438 -15.92 3.47 -11.30
N ALA A 439 -14.97 2.75 -10.69
CA ALA A 439 -14.87 1.31 -10.75
C ALA A 439 -15.84 0.65 -9.77
N ILE A 440 -16.63 -0.32 -10.26
CA ILE A 440 -17.52 -1.12 -9.41
C ILE A 440 -16.83 -2.44 -9.09
N ALA A 441 -16.60 -2.69 -7.80
CA ALA A 441 -16.06 -3.95 -7.34
C ALA A 441 -17.16 -4.99 -7.16
N MET A 442 -17.03 -6.13 -7.84
CA MET A 442 -18.01 -7.21 -7.79
C MET A 442 -17.35 -8.57 -7.50
N GLY A 443 -18.18 -9.51 -7.05
CA GLY A 443 -17.79 -10.91 -6.89
C GLY A 443 -17.77 -11.66 -8.23
N TRP A 444 -16.88 -12.63 -8.34
CA TRP A 444 -16.69 -13.50 -9.50
C TRP A 444 -16.65 -14.94 -9.02
N ASN A 445 -17.45 -15.80 -9.64
CA ASN A 445 -17.57 -17.22 -9.28
C ASN A 445 -16.77 -18.05 -10.28
N VAL A 446 -15.91 -18.90 -9.75
CA VAL A 446 -15.14 -19.88 -10.51
C VAL A 446 -15.87 -21.20 -10.39
N LEU A 447 -16.43 -21.68 -11.50
CA LEU A 447 -17.09 -22.96 -11.58
C LEU A 447 -16.10 -24.00 -12.08
N LYS A 448 -16.17 -25.21 -11.54
CA LYS A 448 -15.45 -26.39 -12.04
C LYS A 448 -16.41 -27.57 -12.17
N ARG A 449 -16.01 -28.58 -12.94
CA ARG A 449 -16.73 -29.86 -12.98
C ARG A 449 -16.57 -30.61 -11.66
N LYS A 450 -17.63 -31.28 -11.20
CA LYS A 450 -17.55 -32.24 -10.09
C LYS A 450 -16.80 -33.49 -10.53
N SER A 451 -15.98 -34.02 -9.62
CA SER A 451 -15.20 -35.24 -9.82
C SER A 451 -16.07 -36.49 -9.83
#